data_AF-A0A0R2SDD7-F1
#
_entry.id   AF-A0A0R2SDD7-F1
#
_cell.length_a   1.000
_cell.length_b   1.000
_cell.length_c   1.000
_cell.angle_alpha   90.00
_cell.angle_beta   90.00
_cell.angle_gamma   90.00
#
_symmetry.space_group_name_H-M   'P 1'
#
loop_
_entity.id
_entity.type
_entity.pdbx_description
1 polymer ?
#
loop_
_entity_poly.entity_id
_entity_poly.type
_entity_poly.pdbx_seq_one_letter_code
_entity_poly.pdbx_strand_id
1 'polypeptide(L)'
;MYTVHKNGSLERLDRTFYAGYNYGALRYYDGSKLWSLGGSGIWNVQDLALFYEPELREWERRTMTPSVPDGFVGGLYSPNEPGVLTSIVQDGAPSSMPEPTYSAYLMDLNSATYTRLGVAAVRSKGPTLHELTPFGQWGSTNIALFEGRLYLADLVANELETCEALLNVYSNPFNGRHGILLTPDKVILIQTASTITNVHVKIERLTYDAFVAQLKPQTIGPIYESGPLSSVKANWKGLSLVAVSFIALTVLILRYQRSRPSIERNFAQSLSPLARLALRHLLLQSTDSLVTPDELNQILGIEDKTWDNQRKIRSTVLQEIEEKGMEFLGVPSFIERVASEEDRRIRRYRIKLELRDDLLPFLKYV
;
A
#
# COMPACT_ATOMS: atom_id res chain seq x y z
N MET A 1 -14.46 -25.39 26.59
CA MET A 1 -15.92 -25.17 26.65
C MET A 1 -16.41 -25.67 28.00
N TYR A 2 -17.25 -24.89 28.69
CA TYR A 2 -17.78 -25.27 29.99
C TYR A 2 -19.31 -25.24 29.95
N THR A 3 -19.94 -26.13 30.70
CA THR A 3 -21.35 -26.00 31.07
C THR A 3 -21.46 -25.57 32.52
N VAL A 4 -22.48 -24.79 32.83
CA VAL A 4 -22.82 -24.37 34.20
C VAL A 4 -24.05 -25.15 34.62
N HIS A 5 -23.91 -25.97 35.65
CA HIS A 5 -25.02 -26.71 36.23
C HIS A 5 -25.87 -25.80 37.12
N LYS A 6 -27.12 -26.19 37.39
CA LYS A 6 -28.05 -25.40 38.23
C LYS A 6 -27.52 -25.10 39.63
N ASN A 7 -26.61 -25.93 40.15
CA ASN A 7 -25.94 -25.73 41.44
C ASN A 7 -24.71 -24.81 41.36
N GLY A 8 -24.46 -24.18 40.21
CA GLY A 8 -23.30 -23.32 39.97
C GLY A 8 -22.00 -24.05 39.69
N SER A 9 -21.98 -25.39 39.67
CA SER A 9 -20.78 -26.14 39.32
C SER A 9 -20.45 -26.01 37.83
N LEU A 10 -19.16 -25.94 37.54
CA LEU A 10 -18.62 -25.87 36.19
C LEU A 10 -18.11 -27.23 35.79
N GLU A 11 -18.59 -27.74 34.67
CA GLU A 11 -18.06 -28.95 34.04
C GLU A 11 -17.42 -28.59 32.72
N ARG A 12 -16.19 -29.06 32.51
CA ARG A 12 -15.47 -28.89 31.25
C ARG A 12 -16.00 -29.91 30.23
N LEU A 13 -16.55 -29.42 29.12
CA LEU A 13 -17.14 -30.24 28.07
C LEU A 13 -16.10 -30.74 27.05
N ASP A 14 -15.02 -29.98 26.84
CA ASP A 14 -13.98 -30.31 25.85
C ASP A 14 -12.81 -31.09 26.46
N ARG A 15 -12.12 -31.88 25.63
CA ARG A 15 -10.84 -32.52 25.97
C ARG A 15 -9.64 -31.81 25.37
N THR A 16 -9.85 -30.70 24.69
CA THR A 16 -8.76 -30.01 23.99
C THR A 16 -7.63 -29.54 24.90
N PHE A 17 -6.40 -29.78 24.47
CA PHE A 17 -5.21 -29.25 25.12
C PHE A 17 -4.99 -27.79 24.68
N TYR A 18 -4.50 -26.96 25.61
CA TYR A 18 -4.18 -25.57 25.29
C TYR A 18 -2.96 -25.53 24.35
N ALA A 19 -3.16 -25.10 23.10
CA ALA A 19 -2.11 -25.00 22.08
C ALA A 19 -1.80 -23.54 21.69
N GLY A 20 -1.97 -22.61 22.63
CA GLY A 20 -1.71 -21.19 22.42
C GLY A 20 -2.98 -20.33 22.31
N TYR A 21 -2.79 -19.06 21.95
CA TYR A 21 -3.85 -18.08 21.84
C TYR A 21 -4.31 -17.91 20.39
N ASN A 22 -5.62 -17.77 20.17
CA ASN A 22 -6.18 -17.36 18.88
C ASN A 22 -7.12 -16.16 19.11
N TYR A 23 -6.55 -14.97 19.09
CA TYR A 23 -7.23 -13.72 19.38
C TYR A 23 -8.01 -13.22 18.15
N GLY A 24 -9.18 -12.63 18.39
CA GLY A 24 -9.97 -12.01 17.33
C GLY A 24 -10.50 -12.97 16.26
N ALA A 25 -10.42 -14.30 16.46
CA ALA A 25 -11.05 -15.24 15.53
C ALA A 25 -12.57 -15.08 15.52
N LEU A 26 -13.18 -15.12 14.35
CA LEU A 26 -14.64 -15.12 14.23
C LEU A 26 -15.21 -16.41 14.80
N ARG A 27 -16.25 -16.30 15.63
CA ARG A 27 -16.94 -17.44 16.24
C ARG A 27 -18.32 -17.56 15.60
N TYR A 28 -18.55 -18.67 14.91
CA TYR A 28 -19.78 -18.90 14.16
C TYR A 28 -20.34 -20.28 14.51
N TYR A 29 -21.65 -20.38 14.69
CA TYR A 29 -22.33 -21.66 14.89
C TYR A 29 -23.31 -21.85 13.74
N ASP A 30 -23.13 -22.90 12.95
CA ASP A 30 -23.97 -23.15 11.77
C ASP A 30 -25.26 -23.92 12.08
N GLY A 31 -25.52 -24.21 13.36
CA GLY A 31 -26.62 -25.09 13.79
C GLY A 31 -26.16 -26.50 14.16
N SER A 32 -24.98 -26.93 13.69
CA SER A 32 -24.40 -28.24 13.93
C SER A 32 -23.00 -28.19 14.54
N LYS A 33 -22.14 -27.30 14.04
CA LYS A 33 -20.73 -27.18 14.39
C LYS A 33 -20.43 -25.76 14.86
N LEU A 34 -19.58 -25.69 15.89
CA LEU A 34 -18.99 -24.43 16.34
C LEU A 34 -17.68 -24.21 15.61
N TRP A 35 -17.61 -23.12 14.86
CA TRP A 35 -16.47 -22.72 14.05
C TRP A 35 -15.66 -21.60 14.72
N SER A 36 -14.36 -21.62 14.46
CA SER A 36 -13.39 -20.58 14.77
C SER A 36 -12.64 -20.26 13.49
N LEU A 37 -12.84 -19.07 12.94
CA LEU A 37 -12.29 -18.68 11.63
C LEU A 37 -11.23 -17.60 11.79
N GLY A 38 -10.06 -17.84 11.20
CA GLY A 38 -8.90 -16.96 11.23
C GLY A 38 -8.39 -16.68 12.64
N GLY A 39 -8.04 -15.42 12.87
CA GLY A 39 -7.54 -14.89 14.13
C GLY A 39 -6.02 -14.72 14.14
N SER A 40 -5.52 -14.22 15.26
CA SER A 40 -4.09 -13.96 15.47
C SER A 40 -3.53 -14.83 16.57
N GLY A 41 -2.43 -15.52 16.24
CA GLY A 41 -1.53 -16.12 17.22
C GLY A 41 -0.61 -15.07 17.84
N ILE A 42 0.40 -15.53 18.57
CA ILE A 42 1.42 -14.62 19.16
C ILE A 42 2.27 -13.96 18.06
N TRP A 43 2.54 -14.67 16.97
CA TRP A 43 3.53 -14.27 15.97
C TRP A 43 2.96 -13.98 14.58
N ASN A 44 1.77 -14.49 14.28
CA ASN A 44 1.19 -14.43 12.95
C ASN A 44 -0.34 -14.39 12.99
N VAL A 45 -0.91 -13.70 12.02
CA VAL A 45 -2.32 -13.81 11.66
C VAL A 45 -2.49 -15.03 10.74
N GLN A 46 -3.63 -15.71 10.84
CA GLN A 46 -3.91 -16.94 10.11
C GLN A 46 -5.31 -16.91 9.48
N ASP A 47 -5.55 -17.80 8.53
CA ASP A 47 -6.82 -18.02 7.85
C ASP A 47 -7.47 -19.36 8.22
N LEU A 48 -7.06 -19.97 9.33
CA LEU A 48 -7.52 -21.31 9.70
C LEU A 48 -9.04 -21.34 9.94
N ALA A 49 -9.72 -22.31 9.31
CA ALA A 49 -11.06 -22.71 9.68
C ALA A 49 -10.99 -23.92 10.61
N LEU A 50 -11.28 -23.72 11.89
CA LEU A 50 -11.37 -24.79 12.89
C LEU A 50 -12.82 -25.03 13.25
N PHE A 51 -13.21 -26.27 13.48
CA PHE A 51 -14.53 -26.62 14.01
C PHE A 51 -14.40 -27.57 15.19
N TYR A 52 -15.30 -27.45 16.17
CA TYR A 52 -15.37 -28.36 17.29
C TYR A 52 -16.16 -29.62 16.89
N GLU A 53 -15.56 -30.80 17.07
CA GLU A 53 -16.18 -32.10 16.85
C GLU A 53 -16.69 -32.65 18.21
N PRO A 54 -18.02 -32.65 18.46
CA PRO A 54 -18.56 -33.01 19.77
C PRO A 54 -18.26 -34.46 20.18
N GLU A 55 -18.19 -35.38 19.22
CA GLU A 55 -17.90 -36.80 19.48
C GLU A 55 -16.47 -37.01 19.99
N LEU A 56 -15.51 -36.34 19.35
CA LEU A 56 -14.10 -36.37 19.73
C LEU A 56 -13.80 -35.47 20.93
N ARG A 57 -14.66 -34.46 21.17
CA ARG A 57 -14.45 -33.37 22.12
C ARG A 57 -13.18 -32.56 21.83
N GLU A 58 -12.83 -32.46 20.55
CA GLU A 58 -11.63 -31.79 20.05
C GLU A 58 -11.92 -30.81 18.91
N TRP A 59 -10.95 -29.94 18.60
CA TRP A 59 -11.01 -29.01 17.48
C TRP A 59 -10.31 -29.63 16.27
N GLU A 60 -11.04 -29.74 15.18
CA GLU A 60 -10.55 -30.22 13.89
C GLU A 60 -10.33 -29.05 12.93
N ARG A 61 -9.42 -29.26 11.97
CA ARG A 61 -9.12 -28.26 10.93
C ARG A 61 -9.85 -28.62 9.63
N ARG A 62 -10.54 -27.63 9.07
CA ARG A 62 -10.99 -27.63 7.68
C ARG A 62 -9.99 -26.85 6.83
N THR A 63 -9.40 -27.49 5.84
CA THR A 63 -8.52 -26.79 4.89
C THR A 63 -9.37 -26.02 3.88
N MET A 64 -9.17 -24.71 3.80
CA MET A 64 -9.89 -23.81 2.90
C MET A 64 -9.08 -23.58 1.63
N THR A 65 -9.75 -23.43 0.47
CA THR A 65 -9.09 -23.16 -0.82
C THR A 65 -9.90 -22.14 -1.64
N PRO A 66 -9.27 -21.05 -2.13
CA PRO A 66 -7.89 -20.63 -1.85
C PRO A 66 -7.70 -20.22 -0.38
N SER A 67 -6.46 -20.26 0.08
CA SER A 67 -6.08 -19.63 1.35
C SER A 67 -6.15 -18.11 1.25
N VAL A 68 -6.38 -17.42 2.36
CA VAL A 68 -6.26 -15.96 2.42
C VAL A 68 -4.81 -15.59 2.76
N PRO A 69 -4.06 -14.93 1.86
CA PRO A 69 -2.69 -14.50 2.14
C PRO A 69 -2.64 -13.64 3.40
N ASP A 70 -1.61 -13.84 4.23
CA ASP A 70 -1.39 -13.15 5.51
C ASP A 70 -2.49 -13.35 6.58
N GLY A 71 -3.55 -14.09 6.26
CA GLY A 71 -4.65 -14.37 7.17
C GLY A 71 -5.56 -13.18 7.44
N PHE A 72 -6.48 -13.35 8.39
CA PHE A 72 -7.38 -12.28 8.82
C PHE A 72 -7.73 -12.39 10.30
N VAL A 73 -8.12 -11.27 10.90
CA VAL A 73 -8.50 -11.18 12.32
C VAL A 73 -9.66 -10.21 12.52
N GLY A 74 -10.42 -10.41 13.58
CA GLY A 74 -11.50 -9.51 14.00
C GLY A 74 -12.58 -9.33 12.93
N GLY A 75 -13.27 -8.19 13.00
CA GLY A 75 -14.34 -7.85 12.08
C GLY A 75 -15.70 -8.40 12.51
N LEU A 76 -16.60 -8.51 11.53
CA LEU A 76 -17.97 -9.00 11.73
C LEU A 76 -18.38 -9.92 10.58
N TYR A 77 -19.42 -10.71 10.82
CA TYR A 77 -20.01 -11.58 9.81
C TYR A 77 -21.53 -11.49 9.85
N SER A 78 -22.17 -11.88 8.76
CA SER A 78 -23.60 -12.08 8.62
C SER A 78 -23.83 -13.48 8.05
N PRO A 79 -24.57 -14.36 8.74
CA PRO A 79 -24.88 -15.68 8.21
C PRO A 79 -25.79 -15.56 6.97
N ASN A 80 -25.47 -16.30 5.91
CA ASN A 80 -26.34 -16.47 4.74
C ASN A 80 -27.27 -17.68 4.96
N GLU A 81 -26.65 -18.83 5.21
CA GLU A 81 -27.28 -20.12 5.42
C GLU A 81 -26.34 -21.00 6.28
N PRO A 82 -26.78 -22.16 6.80
CA PRO A 82 -25.91 -23.05 7.57
C PRO A 82 -24.58 -23.37 6.86
N GLY A 83 -23.47 -22.92 7.43
CA GLY A 83 -22.13 -23.15 6.91
C GLY A 83 -21.66 -22.10 5.90
N VAL A 84 -22.48 -21.08 5.58
CA VAL A 84 -22.11 -20.01 4.64
C VAL A 84 -22.35 -18.65 5.29
N LEU A 85 -21.32 -17.81 5.33
CA LEU A 85 -21.39 -16.48 5.91
C LEU A 85 -20.68 -15.45 5.03
N THR A 86 -21.20 -14.23 5.05
CA THR A 86 -20.52 -13.07 4.48
C THR A 86 -19.82 -12.36 5.62
N SER A 87 -18.53 -12.12 5.48
CA SER A 87 -17.69 -11.52 6.52
C SER A 87 -16.99 -10.29 5.99
N ILE A 88 -16.66 -9.38 6.88
CA ILE A 88 -15.70 -8.31 6.62
C ILE A 88 -14.70 -8.28 7.78
N VAL A 89 -13.43 -8.51 7.45
CA VAL A 89 -12.39 -8.86 8.41
C VAL A 89 -11.18 -7.96 8.19
N GLN A 90 -10.43 -7.72 9.25
CA GLN A 90 -9.16 -7.02 9.14
C GLN A 90 -8.15 -7.98 8.50
N ASP A 91 -7.59 -7.57 7.38
CA ASP A 91 -6.53 -8.31 6.71
C ASP A 91 -5.29 -8.35 7.60
N GLY A 92 -4.62 -9.51 7.65
CA GLY A 92 -3.30 -9.60 8.27
C GLY A 92 -2.33 -8.69 7.53
N ALA A 93 -1.91 -7.60 8.16
CA ALA A 93 -0.96 -6.69 7.53
C ALA A 93 0.47 -7.08 7.91
N PRO A 94 1.44 -7.02 6.98
CA PRO A 94 2.83 -6.85 7.36
C PRO A 94 2.96 -5.58 8.21
N SER A 95 3.88 -5.55 9.17
CA SER A 95 4.09 -4.47 10.15
C SER A 95 4.36 -3.07 9.56
N SER A 96 4.35 -2.90 8.23
CA SER A 96 4.64 -1.69 7.49
C SER A 96 3.41 -0.86 7.06
N MET A 97 2.18 -1.34 7.25
CA MET A 97 0.97 -0.60 6.89
C MET A 97 0.47 0.24 8.08
N PRO A 98 0.30 1.57 7.92
CA PRO A 98 -0.12 2.46 9.01
C PRO A 98 -1.58 2.28 9.43
N GLU A 99 -2.44 1.78 8.54
CA GLU A 99 -3.85 1.51 8.86
C GLU A 99 -4.29 0.10 8.41
N PRO A 100 -5.13 -0.58 9.23
CA PRO A 100 -5.66 -1.88 8.89
C PRO A 100 -6.58 -1.81 7.66
N THR A 101 -6.34 -2.68 6.68
CA THR A 101 -7.26 -2.87 5.56
C THR A 101 -8.32 -3.89 5.96
N TYR A 102 -9.56 -3.65 5.55
CA TYR A 102 -10.65 -4.59 5.78
C TYR A 102 -11.17 -5.12 4.45
N SER A 103 -11.14 -6.43 4.28
CA SER A 103 -11.65 -7.10 3.08
C SER A 103 -12.90 -7.91 3.41
N ALA A 104 -13.84 -7.90 2.47
CA ALA A 104 -15.07 -8.68 2.56
C ALA A 104 -14.91 -10.02 1.85
N TYR A 105 -15.38 -11.09 2.47
CA TYR A 105 -15.32 -12.45 1.94
C TYR A 105 -16.66 -13.16 2.12
N LEU A 106 -17.08 -13.89 1.08
CA LEU A 106 -18.02 -14.99 1.21
C LEU A 106 -17.22 -16.21 1.66
N MET A 107 -17.49 -16.69 2.87
CA MET A 107 -16.87 -17.87 3.44
C MET A 107 -17.88 -19.01 3.39
N ASP A 108 -17.62 -19.99 2.54
CA ASP A 108 -18.43 -21.21 2.42
C ASP A 108 -17.66 -22.37 3.05
N LEU A 109 -18.07 -22.75 4.26
CA LEU A 109 -17.44 -23.79 5.07
C LEU A 109 -17.80 -25.19 4.56
N ASN A 110 -18.92 -25.32 3.83
CA ASN A 110 -19.37 -26.57 3.22
C ASN A 110 -18.47 -26.92 2.04
N SER A 111 -18.29 -25.99 1.09
CA SER A 111 -17.37 -26.15 -0.04
C SER A 111 -15.90 -25.91 0.33
N ALA A 112 -15.64 -25.41 1.54
CA ALA A 112 -14.32 -25.06 2.06
C ALA A 112 -13.62 -23.98 1.22
N THR A 113 -14.33 -22.89 0.92
CA THR A 113 -13.83 -21.80 0.07
C THR A 113 -13.92 -20.44 0.73
N TYR A 114 -12.92 -19.60 0.44
CA TYR A 114 -12.95 -18.16 0.70
C TYR A 114 -13.03 -17.42 -0.63
N THR A 115 -14.13 -16.69 -0.85
CA THR A 115 -14.31 -15.88 -2.06
C THR A 115 -14.30 -14.41 -1.70
N ARG A 116 -13.30 -13.68 -2.17
CA ARG A 116 -13.19 -12.24 -1.90
C ARG A 116 -14.27 -11.46 -2.65
N LEU A 117 -15.07 -10.70 -1.91
CA LEU A 117 -16.16 -9.88 -2.43
C LEU A 117 -15.74 -8.43 -2.68
N GLY A 118 -14.89 -7.86 -1.82
CA GLY A 118 -14.53 -6.46 -1.92
C GLY A 118 -13.65 -5.95 -0.77
N VAL A 119 -13.56 -4.62 -0.66
CA VAL A 119 -12.92 -3.91 0.46
C VAL A 119 -13.95 -3.06 1.19
N ALA A 120 -13.70 -2.74 2.46
CA ALA A 120 -14.54 -1.82 3.22
C ALA A 120 -14.78 -0.51 2.44
N ALA A 121 -16.04 -0.10 2.40
CA ALA A 121 -16.45 1.12 1.72
C ALA A 121 -15.92 2.35 2.46
N VAL A 122 -15.35 3.29 1.70
CA VAL A 122 -14.93 4.58 2.25
C VAL A 122 -16.13 5.51 2.26
N ARG A 123 -16.51 6.02 3.43
CA ARG A 123 -17.69 6.88 3.61
C ARG A 123 -17.30 8.23 4.18
N SER A 124 -18.06 9.27 3.82
CA SER A 124 -17.88 10.64 4.33
C SER A 124 -18.71 10.93 5.59
N LYS A 125 -19.65 10.05 5.93
CA LYS A 125 -20.54 10.15 7.10
C LYS A 125 -20.69 8.78 7.77
N GLY A 126 -20.81 8.79 9.09
CA GLY A 126 -20.94 7.59 9.91
C GLY A 126 -19.58 6.95 10.25
N PRO A 127 -19.59 5.85 10.99
CA PRO A 127 -18.37 5.18 11.44
C PRO A 127 -17.64 4.50 10.30
N THR A 128 -16.32 4.46 10.43
CA THR A 128 -15.49 3.46 9.76
C THR A 128 -15.74 2.10 10.39
N LEU A 129 -15.35 1.04 9.68
CA LEU A 129 -15.63 -0.32 10.12
C LEU A 129 -14.94 -0.68 11.45
N HIS A 130 -13.73 -0.16 11.69
CA HIS A 130 -12.99 -0.40 12.93
C HIS A 130 -13.65 0.24 14.16
N GLU A 131 -14.43 1.31 13.95
CA GLU A 131 -15.10 2.03 15.02
C GLU A 131 -16.46 1.40 15.40
N LEU A 132 -17.00 0.55 14.53
CA LEU A 132 -18.23 -0.19 14.83
C LEU A 132 -17.94 -1.27 15.87
N THR A 133 -18.67 -1.22 16.98
CA THR A 133 -18.60 -2.24 18.03
C THR A 133 -19.84 -3.14 17.98
N PRO A 134 -19.81 -4.27 17.23
CA PRO A 134 -20.91 -5.21 17.22
C PRO A 134 -21.00 -5.89 18.60
N PHE A 135 -22.21 -5.99 19.14
CA PHE A 135 -22.46 -6.69 20.41
C PHE A 135 -23.58 -7.74 20.28
N GLY A 136 -24.18 -7.83 19.10
CA GLY A 136 -25.37 -8.62 18.88
C GLY A 136 -25.61 -8.89 17.41
N GLN A 137 -26.39 -9.93 17.13
CA GLN A 137 -26.80 -10.29 15.79
C GLN A 137 -28.22 -10.86 15.82
N TRP A 138 -28.99 -10.55 14.78
CA TRP A 138 -30.31 -11.11 14.52
C TRP A 138 -30.44 -11.44 13.04
N GLY A 139 -30.61 -12.72 12.72
CA GLY A 139 -30.53 -13.18 11.33
C GLY A 139 -29.17 -12.80 10.72
N SER A 140 -29.20 -12.15 9.57
CA SER A 140 -28.03 -11.58 8.90
C SER A 140 -27.59 -10.21 9.46
N THR A 141 -28.40 -9.57 10.31
CA THR A 141 -28.17 -8.19 10.74
C THR A 141 -27.36 -8.14 12.04
N ASN A 142 -26.18 -7.52 11.97
CA ASN A 142 -25.39 -7.19 13.15
C ASN A 142 -25.90 -5.90 13.78
N ILE A 143 -26.00 -5.88 15.11
CA ILE A 143 -26.33 -4.69 15.90
C ILE A 143 -25.03 -4.19 16.50
N ALA A 144 -24.65 -2.98 16.09
CA ALA A 144 -23.40 -2.35 16.49
C ALA A 144 -23.64 -0.99 17.12
N LEU A 145 -22.69 -0.59 17.97
CA LEU A 145 -22.67 0.71 18.62
C LEU A 145 -21.54 1.57 18.04
N PHE A 146 -21.84 2.84 17.82
CA PHE A 146 -20.84 3.88 17.62
C PHE A 146 -21.36 5.21 18.16
N GLU A 147 -20.56 5.88 19.00
CA GLU A 147 -20.90 7.17 19.63
C GLU A 147 -22.30 7.22 20.27
N GLY A 148 -22.72 6.15 20.95
CA GLY A 148 -24.02 6.09 21.62
C GLY A 148 -25.22 5.84 20.69
N ARG A 149 -24.99 5.61 19.40
CA ARG A 149 -26.03 5.29 18.41
C ARG A 149 -25.91 3.85 17.93
N LEU A 150 -27.08 3.27 17.67
CA LEU A 150 -27.17 1.95 17.07
C LEU A 150 -26.99 2.03 15.56
N TYR A 151 -26.29 1.04 15.03
CA TYR A 151 -26.12 0.77 13.62
C TYR A 151 -26.54 -0.66 13.33
N LEU A 152 -27.27 -0.84 12.24
CA LEU A 152 -27.65 -2.15 11.73
C LEU A 152 -26.77 -2.45 10.51
N ALA A 153 -25.99 -3.52 10.59
CA ALA A 153 -25.03 -3.90 9.55
C ALA A 153 -25.35 -5.29 9.01
N ASP A 154 -25.90 -5.35 7.80
CA ASP A 154 -26.15 -6.59 7.08
C ASP A 154 -25.14 -6.75 5.94
N LEU A 155 -24.20 -7.67 6.08
CA LEU A 155 -23.18 -7.94 5.06
C LEU A 155 -23.70 -8.76 3.88
N VAL A 156 -24.81 -9.49 4.06
CA VAL A 156 -25.46 -10.26 2.99
C VAL A 156 -26.18 -9.30 2.05
N ALA A 157 -26.99 -8.39 2.60
CA ALA A 157 -27.59 -7.30 1.84
C ALA A 157 -26.55 -6.25 1.40
N ASN A 158 -25.38 -6.24 2.04
CA ASN A 158 -24.34 -5.22 1.91
C ASN A 158 -24.89 -3.82 2.21
N GLU A 159 -25.58 -3.66 3.32
CA GLU A 159 -26.22 -2.41 3.73
C GLU A 159 -25.85 -2.06 5.18
N LEU A 160 -25.47 -0.80 5.40
CA LEU A 160 -25.31 -0.21 6.72
C LEU A 160 -26.38 0.85 6.93
N GLU A 161 -27.07 0.75 8.05
CA GLU A 161 -28.10 1.69 8.46
C GLU A 161 -27.72 2.34 9.79
N THR A 162 -28.03 3.63 9.94
CA THR A 162 -28.01 4.32 11.24
C THR A 162 -29.42 4.32 11.79
N CYS A 163 -29.55 4.16 13.10
CA CYS A 163 -30.82 4.32 13.79
C CYS A 163 -30.98 5.72 14.36
N GLU A 164 -32.22 6.19 14.54
CA GLU A 164 -32.48 7.33 15.41
C GLU A 164 -32.00 6.99 16.84
N ALA A 165 -31.50 8.00 17.56
CA ALA A 165 -31.04 7.80 18.91
C ALA A 165 -32.22 7.38 19.80
N LEU A 166 -32.26 6.11 20.19
CA LEU A 166 -32.91 5.76 21.45
C LEU A 166 -32.17 6.53 22.56
N LEU A 167 -32.87 6.98 23.60
CA LEU A 167 -32.23 7.60 24.78
C LEU A 167 -30.99 6.77 25.14
N ASN A 168 -29.81 7.39 25.33
CA ASN A 168 -28.50 6.70 25.50
C ASN A 168 -28.51 5.45 26.40
N VAL A 169 -29.45 5.39 27.35
CA VAL A 169 -29.74 4.25 28.24
C VAL A 169 -30.08 2.96 27.47
N TYR A 170 -30.74 3.04 26.32
CA TYR A 170 -31.21 1.90 25.52
C TYR A 170 -30.27 1.49 24.38
N SER A 171 -29.34 2.34 23.95
CA SER A 171 -28.51 2.04 22.78
C SER A 171 -27.37 1.05 23.06
N ASN A 172 -27.14 0.67 24.32
CA ASN A 172 -25.97 -0.11 24.73
C ASN A 172 -26.30 -1.57 25.05
N PRO A 173 -25.35 -2.51 24.91
CA PRO A 173 -25.49 -3.86 25.48
C PRO A 173 -25.71 -3.77 27.00
N PHE A 174 -26.46 -4.73 27.54
CA PHE A 174 -26.77 -4.75 28.97
C PHE A 174 -25.50 -4.77 29.83
N ASN A 175 -25.33 -3.73 30.63
CA ASN A 175 -24.13 -3.49 31.44
C ASN A 175 -24.28 -3.88 32.92
N GLY A 176 -25.35 -4.62 33.26
CA GLY A 176 -25.70 -4.97 34.64
C GLY A 176 -26.70 -4.01 35.29
N ARG A 177 -26.95 -2.83 34.71
CA ARG A 177 -27.97 -1.87 35.19
C ARG A 177 -29.04 -1.62 34.13
N HIS A 178 -28.63 -1.29 32.92
CA HIS A 178 -29.54 -1.03 31.82
C HIS A 178 -28.94 -1.46 30.48
N GLY A 179 -29.77 -1.52 29.45
CA GLY A 179 -29.36 -1.81 28.08
C GLY A 179 -30.18 -2.92 27.43
N ILE A 180 -29.62 -3.46 26.35
CA ILE A 180 -30.25 -4.46 25.49
C ILE A 180 -29.70 -5.85 25.81
N LEU A 181 -30.59 -6.82 25.99
CA LEU A 181 -30.29 -8.24 25.93
C LEU A 181 -30.97 -8.84 24.69
N LEU A 182 -30.20 -9.58 23.91
CA LEU A 182 -30.70 -10.27 22.73
C LEU A 182 -30.87 -11.76 23.06
N THR A 183 -32.05 -12.30 22.81
CA THR A 183 -32.33 -13.74 22.85
C THR A 183 -32.63 -14.24 21.44
N PRO A 184 -32.62 -15.56 21.20
CA PRO A 184 -32.93 -16.09 19.87
C PRO A 184 -34.29 -15.62 19.30
N ASP A 185 -35.27 -15.36 20.18
CA ASP A 185 -36.64 -15.05 19.81
C ASP A 185 -37.07 -13.60 20.09
N LYS A 186 -36.38 -12.89 21.00
CA LYS A 186 -36.84 -11.59 21.52
C LYS A 186 -35.68 -10.65 21.82
N VAL A 187 -36.04 -9.37 21.91
CA VAL A 187 -35.19 -8.31 22.44
C VAL A 187 -35.74 -7.92 23.80
N ILE A 188 -34.89 -7.94 24.82
CA ILE A 188 -35.25 -7.55 26.18
C ILE A 188 -34.53 -6.23 26.50
N LEU A 189 -35.31 -5.17 26.71
CA LEU A 189 -34.82 -3.88 27.15
C LEU A 189 -34.95 -3.80 28.66
N ILE A 190 -33.83 -3.60 29.36
CA ILE A 190 -33.80 -3.47 30.81
C ILE A 190 -33.42 -2.04 31.17
N GLN A 191 -34.18 -1.46 32.10
CA GLN A 191 -33.87 -0.17 32.68
C GLN A 191 -33.96 -0.22 34.19
N THR A 192 -32.93 0.28 34.85
CA THR A 192 -32.97 0.58 36.28
C THR A 192 -33.02 2.09 36.49
N ALA A 193 -34.11 2.58 37.07
CA ALA A 193 -34.14 3.92 37.66
C ALA A 193 -33.99 3.74 39.17
N SER A 194 -32.91 4.28 39.76
CA SER A 194 -32.69 4.23 41.21
C SER A 194 -32.71 5.64 41.77
N THR A 195 -33.53 5.87 42.79
CA THR A 195 -33.24 6.87 43.82
C THR A 195 -32.53 6.16 44.99
N ILE A 196 -31.97 6.92 45.93
CA ILE A 196 -31.27 6.37 47.12
C ILE A 196 -32.15 5.38 47.92
N THR A 197 -33.48 5.50 47.80
CA THR A 197 -34.45 4.73 48.58
C THR A 197 -35.34 3.77 47.77
N ASN A 198 -35.41 3.88 46.44
CA ASN A 198 -36.24 3.00 45.60
C ASN A 198 -35.55 2.65 44.28
N VAL A 199 -35.43 1.35 44.01
CA VAL A 199 -34.98 0.81 42.72
C VAL A 199 -36.19 0.37 41.93
N HIS A 200 -36.50 1.08 40.84
CA HIS A 200 -37.50 0.66 39.87
C HIS A 200 -36.82 0.03 38.66
N VAL A 201 -37.19 -1.20 38.34
CA VAL A 201 -36.73 -1.90 37.14
C VAL A 201 -37.87 -2.00 36.14
N LYS A 202 -37.71 -1.39 34.96
CA LYS A 202 -38.60 -1.59 33.82
C LYS A 202 -37.98 -2.62 32.89
N ILE A 203 -38.73 -3.67 32.56
CA ILE A 203 -38.33 -4.71 31.61
C ILE A 203 -39.36 -4.74 30.50
N GLU A 204 -38.91 -4.45 29.28
CA GLU A 204 -39.73 -4.52 28.07
C GLU A 204 -39.25 -5.67 27.21
N ARG A 205 -40.19 -6.44 26.65
CA ARG A 205 -39.88 -7.60 25.80
C ARG A 205 -40.53 -7.38 24.46
N LEU A 206 -39.72 -7.29 23.42
CA LEU A 206 -40.14 -6.99 22.06
C LEU A 206 -39.79 -8.14 21.14
N THR A 207 -40.58 -8.31 20.08
CA THR A 207 -40.11 -9.04 18.90
C THR A 207 -39.05 -8.19 18.18
N TYR A 208 -38.22 -8.81 17.36
CA TYR A 208 -37.21 -8.08 16.59
C TYR A 208 -37.84 -7.05 15.65
N ASP A 209 -38.94 -7.38 14.96
CA ASP A 209 -39.64 -6.44 14.09
C ASP A 209 -40.14 -5.21 14.85
N ALA A 210 -40.73 -5.42 16.05
CA ALA A 210 -41.19 -4.32 16.88
C ALA A 210 -40.03 -3.47 17.41
N PHE A 211 -38.89 -4.09 17.73
CA PHE A 211 -37.68 -3.40 18.13
C PHE A 211 -37.12 -2.53 16.98
N VAL A 212 -36.91 -3.10 15.79
CA VAL A 212 -36.39 -2.38 14.63
C VAL A 212 -37.32 -1.25 14.19
N ALA A 213 -38.63 -1.45 14.26
CA ALA A 213 -39.60 -0.39 13.95
C ALA A 213 -39.44 0.84 14.86
N GLN A 214 -39.04 0.67 16.12
CA GLN A 214 -38.76 1.79 17.04
C GLN A 214 -37.46 2.52 16.71
N LEU A 215 -36.50 1.85 16.06
CA LEU A 215 -35.19 2.40 15.71
C LEU A 215 -35.22 3.36 14.51
N LYS A 216 -36.23 3.24 13.65
CA LYS A 216 -36.36 4.00 12.38
C LYS A 216 -35.03 4.04 11.60
N PRO A 217 -34.55 2.88 11.12
CA PRO A 217 -33.28 2.80 10.43
C PRO A 217 -33.27 3.67 9.15
N GLN A 218 -32.13 4.29 8.88
CA GLN A 218 -31.86 5.05 7.67
C GLN A 218 -30.58 4.52 7.02
N THR A 219 -30.69 4.10 5.76
CA THR A 219 -29.56 3.56 5.00
C THR A 219 -28.48 4.63 4.78
N ILE A 220 -27.25 4.31 5.14
CA ILE A 220 -26.06 5.17 4.95
C ILE A 220 -25.34 4.79 3.65
N GLY A 221 -25.37 3.50 3.30
CA GLY A 221 -24.77 2.97 2.08
C GLY A 221 -24.10 1.60 2.28
N PRO A 222 -23.39 1.09 1.27
CA PRO A 222 -22.84 -0.25 1.28
C PRO A 222 -21.70 -0.41 2.28
N ILE A 223 -21.54 -1.60 2.87
CA ILE A 223 -20.45 -1.94 3.82
C ILE A 223 -19.14 -2.19 3.11
N TYR A 224 -19.18 -2.83 1.94
CA TYR A 224 -18.02 -3.05 1.09
C TYR A 224 -18.31 -2.69 -0.36
N GLU A 225 -17.25 -2.30 -1.07
CA GLU A 225 -17.28 -2.04 -2.51
C GLU A 225 -16.44 -3.08 -3.26
N SER A 226 -16.98 -3.59 -4.36
CA SER A 226 -16.28 -4.48 -5.29
C SER A 226 -15.80 -3.72 -6.53
N GLY A 227 -14.75 -4.23 -7.17
CA GLY A 227 -14.29 -3.78 -8.50
C GLY A 227 -13.10 -2.80 -8.52
N PRO A 228 -12.65 -2.38 -9.72
CA PRO A 228 -11.41 -1.62 -9.90
C PRO A 228 -11.46 -0.20 -9.33
N LEU A 229 -12.64 0.43 -9.35
CA LEU A 229 -12.82 1.80 -8.88
C LEU A 229 -12.61 1.94 -7.37
N SER A 230 -12.98 0.93 -6.58
CA SER A 230 -12.79 0.98 -5.11
C SER A 230 -11.31 0.98 -4.76
N SER A 231 -10.51 0.16 -5.44
CA SER A 231 -9.04 0.16 -5.33
C SER A 231 -8.41 1.51 -5.71
N VAL A 232 -8.93 2.19 -6.75
CA VAL A 232 -8.47 3.53 -7.14
C VAL A 232 -8.82 4.57 -6.08
N LYS A 233 -10.04 4.55 -5.53
CA LYS A 233 -10.45 5.46 -4.44
C LYS A 233 -9.58 5.26 -3.20
N ALA A 234 -9.35 4.02 -2.80
CA ALA A 234 -8.53 3.68 -1.64
C ALA A 234 -7.08 4.17 -1.78
N ASN A 235 -6.53 4.12 -2.99
CA ASN A 235 -5.12 4.45 -3.27
C ASN A 235 -4.90 5.82 -3.94
N TRP A 236 -5.92 6.67 -4.01
CA TRP A 236 -5.86 7.95 -4.75
C TRP A 236 -4.69 8.85 -4.33
N LYS A 237 -4.38 8.88 -3.02
CA LYS A 237 -3.25 9.66 -2.48
C LYS A 237 -1.91 9.19 -3.07
N GLY A 238 -1.69 7.89 -3.15
CA GLY A 238 -0.48 7.30 -3.74
C GLY A 238 -0.40 7.55 -5.25
N LEU A 239 -1.53 7.37 -5.96
CA LEU A 239 -1.61 7.66 -7.40
C LEU A 239 -1.29 9.12 -7.71
N SER A 240 -1.80 10.05 -6.89
CA SER A 240 -1.53 11.48 -7.02
C SER A 240 -0.05 11.80 -6.84
N LEU A 241 0.62 11.17 -5.88
CA LEU A 241 2.06 11.35 -5.63
C LEU A 241 2.91 10.87 -6.81
N VAL A 242 2.56 9.71 -7.40
CA VAL A 242 3.25 9.19 -8.59
C VAL A 242 3.06 10.14 -9.77
N ALA A 243 1.85 10.65 -9.99
CA ALA A 243 1.57 11.60 -11.05
C ALA A 243 2.39 12.90 -10.90
N VAL A 244 2.44 13.47 -9.70
CA VAL A 244 3.25 14.67 -9.41
C VAL A 244 4.73 14.40 -9.64
N SER A 245 5.23 13.24 -9.22
CA SER A 245 6.62 12.84 -9.39
C SER A 245 7.00 12.68 -10.86
N PHE A 246 6.10 12.10 -11.67
CA PHE A 246 6.28 11.97 -13.11
C PHE A 246 6.31 13.32 -13.82
N ILE A 247 5.42 14.25 -13.44
CA ILE A 247 5.42 15.62 -13.98
C ILE A 247 6.72 16.34 -13.61
N ALA A 248 7.17 16.24 -12.36
CA ALA A 248 8.42 16.86 -11.91
C ALA A 248 9.64 16.34 -12.68
N LEU A 249 9.73 15.02 -12.89
CA LEU A 249 10.79 14.40 -13.67
C LEU A 249 10.76 14.88 -15.13
N THR A 250 9.58 14.92 -15.74
CA THR A 250 9.39 15.41 -17.12
C THR A 250 9.84 16.86 -17.25
N VAL A 251 9.48 17.73 -16.29
CA VAL A 251 9.92 19.14 -16.27
C VAL A 251 11.43 19.23 -16.13
N LEU A 252 12.05 18.39 -15.29
CA LEU A 252 13.50 18.38 -15.11
C LEU A 252 14.23 17.96 -16.39
N ILE A 253 13.75 16.91 -17.07
CA ILE A 253 14.28 16.46 -18.37
C ILE A 253 14.15 17.55 -19.42
N LEU A 254 12.98 18.19 -19.54
CA LEU A 254 12.76 19.27 -20.50
C LEU A 254 13.62 20.49 -20.21
N ARG A 255 13.82 20.84 -18.93
CA ARG A 255 14.73 21.92 -18.52
C ARG A 255 16.17 21.60 -18.90
N TYR A 256 16.63 20.39 -18.62
CA TYR A 256 17.98 19.92 -18.95
C TYR A 256 18.22 19.94 -20.47
N GLN A 257 17.28 19.45 -21.27
CA GLN A 257 17.39 19.47 -22.72
C GLN A 257 17.38 20.90 -23.30
N ARG A 258 16.60 21.82 -22.72
CA ARG A 258 16.58 23.23 -23.14
C ARG A 258 17.84 24.00 -22.76
N SER A 259 18.55 23.63 -21.69
CA SER A 259 19.80 24.30 -21.29
C SER A 259 21.02 23.78 -22.05
N ARG A 260 20.99 22.57 -22.62
CA ARG A 260 22.10 21.98 -23.39
C ARG A 260 22.67 22.93 -24.46
N PRO A 261 21.87 23.59 -25.33
CA PRO A 261 22.41 24.49 -26.35
C PRO A 261 23.12 25.73 -25.80
N SER A 262 22.72 26.22 -24.61
CA SER A 262 23.42 27.35 -23.97
C SER A 262 24.77 26.94 -23.38
N ILE A 263 24.85 25.74 -22.80
CA ILE A 263 26.09 25.18 -22.25
C ILE A 263 27.09 24.91 -23.38
N GLU A 264 26.64 24.31 -24.48
CA GLU A 264 27.45 24.04 -25.68
C GLU A 264 28.06 25.32 -26.26
N ARG A 265 27.24 26.37 -26.39
CA ARG A 265 27.68 27.69 -26.89
C ARG A 265 28.69 28.34 -25.93
N ASN A 266 28.43 28.32 -24.62
CA ASN A 266 29.31 28.95 -23.64
C ASN A 266 30.68 28.26 -23.58
N PHE A 267 30.72 26.93 -23.65
CA PHE A 267 31.96 26.17 -23.76
C PHE A 267 32.76 26.59 -25.00
N ALA A 268 32.13 26.57 -26.18
CA ALA A 268 32.81 26.94 -27.42
C ALA A 268 33.33 28.39 -27.41
N GLN A 269 32.58 29.33 -26.82
CA GLN A 269 33.00 30.73 -26.68
C GLN A 269 34.13 30.93 -25.67
N SER A 270 34.27 30.03 -24.69
CA SER A 270 35.34 30.09 -23.69
C SER A 270 36.71 29.65 -24.21
N LEU A 271 36.74 28.95 -25.36
CA LEU A 271 37.97 28.43 -25.98
C LEU A 271 38.69 29.50 -26.80
N SER A 272 40.02 29.51 -26.69
CA SER A 272 40.92 30.28 -27.53
C SER A 272 40.73 29.93 -29.02
N PRO A 273 41.08 30.82 -29.96
CA PRO A 273 40.94 30.54 -31.40
C PRO A 273 41.68 29.26 -31.83
N LEU A 274 42.87 29.01 -31.26
CA LEU A 274 43.66 27.82 -31.53
C LEU A 274 43.01 26.55 -30.97
N ALA A 275 42.45 26.63 -29.75
CA ALA A 275 41.70 25.53 -29.14
C ALA A 275 40.43 25.18 -29.90
N ARG A 276 39.72 26.17 -30.45
CA ARG A 276 38.57 25.92 -31.33
C ARG A 276 38.98 25.18 -32.60
N LEU A 277 40.02 25.63 -33.30
CA LEU A 277 40.52 24.97 -34.51
C LEU A 277 40.94 23.51 -34.24
N ALA A 278 41.68 23.28 -33.15
CA ALA A 278 42.09 21.94 -32.73
C ALA A 278 40.88 21.04 -32.41
N LEU A 279 39.93 21.52 -31.59
CA LEU A 279 38.74 20.76 -31.22
C LEU A 279 37.87 20.42 -32.44
N ARG A 280 37.64 21.39 -33.33
CA ARG A 280 36.89 21.19 -34.58
C ARG A 280 37.53 20.11 -35.43
N HIS A 281 38.85 20.14 -35.59
CA HIS A 281 39.54 19.12 -36.36
C HIS A 281 39.43 17.73 -35.71
N LEU A 282 39.63 17.63 -34.39
CA LEU A 282 39.49 16.36 -33.65
C LEU A 282 38.08 15.76 -33.76
N LEU A 283 37.04 16.60 -33.80
CA LEU A 283 35.64 16.15 -33.95
C LEU A 283 35.28 15.74 -35.39
N LEU A 284 35.96 16.28 -36.41
CA LEU A 284 35.70 15.99 -37.83
C LEU A 284 36.36 14.69 -38.33
N GLN A 285 37.43 14.24 -37.67
CA GLN A 285 38.15 13.00 -38.03
C GLN A 285 37.29 11.77 -37.84
N SER A 286 37.36 10.73 -38.66
CA SER A 286 36.57 9.49 -38.45
C SER A 286 36.93 8.79 -37.13
N THR A 287 36.08 7.86 -36.65
CA THR A 287 36.29 7.11 -35.39
C THR A 287 37.59 6.29 -35.38
N ASP A 288 38.04 5.86 -36.56
CA ASP A 288 39.23 5.03 -36.75
C ASP A 288 40.48 5.85 -37.07
N SER A 289 40.33 7.17 -37.24
CA SER A 289 41.44 8.09 -37.53
C SER A 289 42.06 8.64 -36.24
N LEU A 290 43.39 8.77 -36.26
CA LEU A 290 44.18 9.32 -35.16
C LEU A 290 44.96 10.52 -35.69
N VAL A 291 44.73 11.71 -35.10
CA VAL A 291 45.42 12.94 -35.49
C VAL A 291 46.87 12.89 -35.05
N THR A 292 47.78 13.10 -36.00
CA THR A 292 49.22 13.14 -35.77
C THR A 292 49.67 14.50 -35.21
N PRO A 293 50.83 14.57 -34.53
CA PRO A 293 51.39 15.85 -34.08
C PRO A 293 51.65 16.85 -35.20
N ASP A 294 52.00 16.38 -36.40
CA ASP A 294 52.30 17.22 -37.56
C ASP A 294 51.03 17.80 -38.18
N GLU A 295 49.95 17.02 -38.30
CA GLU A 295 48.63 17.55 -38.67
C GLU A 295 48.18 18.62 -37.67
N LEU A 296 48.35 18.38 -36.37
CA LEU A 296 47.98 19.36 -35.35
C LEU A 296 48.87 20.63 -35.44
N ASN A 297 50.15 20.50 -35.78
CA ASN A 297 51.03 21.64 -36.03
C ASN A 297 50.56 22.48 -37.23
N GLN A 298 50.14 21.83 -38.31
CA GLN A 298 49.64 22.48 -39.51
C GLN A 298 48.37 23.28 -39.21
N ILE A 299 47.42 22.68 -38.50
CA ILE A 299 46.14 23.30 -38.13
C ILE A 299 46.34 24.49 -37.19
N LEU A 300 47.30 24.37 -36.27
CA LEU A 300 47.64 25.44 -35.33
C LEU A 300 48.53 26.52 -35.96
N GLY A 301 49.03 26.32 -37.19
CA GLY A 301 49.91 27.27 -37.88
C GLY A 301 51.25 27.48 -37.17
N ILE A 302 51.85 26.42 -36.62
CA ILE A 302 53.06 26.48 -35.79
C ILE A 302 54.25 25.71 -36.39
N GLU A 303 54.17 25.30 -37.67
CA GLU A 303 55.20 24.51 -38.35
C GLU A 303 56.57 25.20 -38.40
N ASP A 304 56.59 26.53 -38.45
CA ASP A 304 57.79 27.37 -38.49
C ASP A 304 58.51 27.50 -37.12
N LYS A 305 57.87 27.03 -36.04
CA LYS A 305 58.42 27.11 -34.68
C LYS A 305 59.38 25.97 -34.37
N THR A 306 60.26 26.19 -33.40
CA THR A 306 61.12 25.13 -32.86
C THR A 306 60.29 23.99 -32.28
N TRP A 307 60.82 22.77 -32.35
CA TRP A 307 60.14 21.55 -31.88
C TRP A 307 59.62 21.66 -30.44
N ASP A 308 60.39 22.28 -29.53
CA ASP A 308 59.99 22.46 -28.13
C ASP A 308 58.80 23.42 -27.99
N ASN A 309 58.81 24.53 -28.76
CA ASN A 309 57.69 25.46 -28.79
C ASN A 309 56.43 24.83 -29.39
N GLN A 310 56.57 24.04 -30.46
CA GLN A 310 55.45 23.30 -31.04
C GLN A 310 54.81 22.35 -30.03
N ARG A 311 55.64 21.57 -29.33
CA ARG A 311 55.20 20.64 -28.29
C ARG A 311 54.47 21.37 -27.15
N LYS A 312 55.03 22.48 -26.67
CA LYS A 312 54.43 23.29 -25.60
C LYS A 312 53.07 23.85 -26.01
N ILE A 313 52.97 24.45 -27.20
CA ILE A 313 51.71 25.04 -27.70
C ILE A 313 50.63 23.96 -27.86
N ARG A 314 50.93 22.81 -28.49
CA ARG A 314 49.97 21.69 -28.59
C ARG A 314 49.49 21.23 -27.23
N SER A 315 50.41 21.05 -26.28
CA SER A 315 50.05 20.61 -24.92
C SER A 315 49.14 21.61 -24.23
N THR A 316 49.44 22.91 -24.30
CA THR A 316 48.63 23.98 -23.71
C THR A 316 47.24 24.03 -24.33
N VAL A 317 47.14 23.94 -25.66
CA VAL A 317 45.84 23.96 -26.36
C VAL A 317 44.97 22.74 -25.98
N LEU A 318 45.54 21.54 -25.97
CA LEU A 318 44.80 20.34 -25.59
C LEU A 318 44.38 20.36 -24.11
N GLN A 319 45.25 20.89 -23.25
CA GLN A 319 44.94 21.07 -21.83
C GLN A 319 43.81 22.09 -21.62
N GLU A 320 43.82 23.22 -22.34
CA GLU A 320 42.74 24.22 -22.31
C GLU A 320 41.39 23.58 -22.66
N ILE A 321 41.36 22.78 -23.72
CA ILE A 321 40.15 22.05 -24.15
C ILE A 321 39.65 21.12 -23.03
N GLU A 322 40.54 20.35 -22.39
CA GLU A 322 40.18 19.43 -21.30
C GLU A 322 39.71 20.18 -20.04
N GLU A 323 40.40 21.26 -19.65
CA GLU A 323 40.04 22.08 -18.48
C GLU A 323 38.68 22.77 -18.67
N LYS A 324 38.46 23.39 -19.83
CA LYS A 324 37.19 24.04 -20.15
C LYS A 324 36.06 23.04 -20.34
N GLY A 325 36.32 21.84 -20.86
CA GLY A 325 35.29 20.82 -20.95
C GLY A 325 34.91 20.26 -19.58
N MET A 326 35.85 20.18 -18.63
CA MET A 326 35.51 19.86 -17.24
C MET A 326 34.68 20.98 -16.59
N GLU A 327 35.09 22.24 -16.75
CA GLU A 327 34.42 23.41 -16.16
C GLU A 327 32.98 23.59 -16.66
N PHE A 328 32.75 23.47 -17.98
CA PHE A 328 31.46 23.76 -18.59
C PHE A 328 30.59 22.52 -18.81
N LEU A 329 31.20 21.36 -19.07
CA LEU A 329 30.47 20.14 -19.46
C LEU A 329 30.47 19.06 -18.37
N GLY A 330 31.33 19.21 -17.35
CA GLY A 330 31.53 18.16 -16.34
C GLY A 330 32.15 16.89 -16.89
N VAL A 331 32.81 16.97 -18.06
CA VAL A 331 33.41 15.81 -18.75
C VAL A 331 34.92 15.82 -18.51
N PRO A 332 35.45 14.93 -17.64
CA PRO A 332 36.88 14.87 -17.38
C PRO A 332 37.62 14.16 -18.52
N SER A 333 38.62 14.84 -19.09
CA SER A 333 39.59 14.28 -20.05
C SER A 333 38.96 13.46 -21.18
N PHE A 334 38.42 14.16 -22.18
CA PHE A 334 37.78 13.55 -23.35
C PHE A 334 38.72 13.43 -24.57
N ILE A 335 39.98 13.85 -24.44
CA ILE A 335 41.01 13.67 -25.47
C ILE A 335 41.86 12.45 -25.12
N GLU A 336 41.79 11.43 -25.97
CA GLU A 336 42.62 10.23 -25.86
C GLU A 336 43.97 10.44 -26.55
N ARG A 337 45.05 10.05 -25.87
CA ARG A 337 46.44 10.12 -26.36
C ARG A 337 46.96 8.71 -26.62
N VAL A 338 46.94 8.26 -27.87
CA VAL A 338 47.34 6.92 -28.29
C VAL A 338 48.82 6.91 -28.71
N ALA A 339 49.61 5.92 -28.30
CA ALA A 339 50.99 5.78 -28.78
C ALA A 339 51.00 5.37 -30.27
N SER A 340 51.89 5.95 -31.08
CA SER A 340 52.08 5.48 -32.46
C SER A 340 52.65 4.06 -32.47
N GLU A 341 52.23 3.24 -33.43
CA GLU A 341 52.74 1.88 -33.62
C GLU A 341 54.18 1.87 -34.15
N GLU A 342 54.53 2.87 -34.96
CA GLU A 342 55.85 3.04 -35.58
C GLU A 342 56.90 3.59 -34.61
N ASP A 343 56.50 4.51 -33.73
CA ASP A 343 57.34 5.08 -32.67
C ASP A 343 56.50 5.40 -31.43
N ARG A 344 56.71 4.62 -30.36
CA ARG A 344 56.00 4.78 -29.08
C ARG A 344 56.25 6.14 -28.40
N ARG A 345 57.26 6.90 -28.85
CA ARG A 345 57.54 8.27 -28.37
C ARG A 345 56.57 9.29 -28.96
N ILE A 346 55.94 8.98 -30.08
CA ILE A 346 54.95 9.82 -30.74
C ILE A 346 53.56 9.52 -30.18
N ARG A 347 52.81 10.56 -29.83
CA ARG A 347 51.41 10.46 -29.39
C ARG A 347 50.50 10.98 -30.49
N ARG A 348 49.49 10.19 -30.85
CA ARG A 348 48.38 10.59 -31.71
C ARG A 348 47.14 10.86 -30.88
N TYR A 349 46.25 11.70 -31.38
CA TYR A 349 45.14 12.27 -30.62
C TYR A 349 43.80 11.92 -31.25
N ARG A 350 42.80 11.62 -30.43
CA ARG A 350 41.38 11.56 -30.83
C ARG A 350 40.47 11.94 -29.68
N ILE A 351 39.21 12.22 -29.98
CA ILE A 351 38.16 12.25 -28.95
C ILE A 351 37.86 10.80 -28.53
N LYS A 352 37.70 10.56 -27.23
CA LYS A 352 37.28 9.25 -26.71
C LYS A 352 35.98 8.81 -27.39
N LEU A 353 35.95 7.56 -27.86
CA LEU A 353 34.83 7.02 -28.64
C LEU A 353 33.49 7.13 -27.90
N GLU A 354 33.48 6.86 -26.59
CA GLU A 354 32.29 6.89 -25.74
C GLU A 354 31.68 8.29 -25.55
N LEU A 355 32.45 9.36 -25.80
CA LEU A 355 32.03 10.75 -25.63
C LEU A 355 31.81 11.47 -26.95
N ARG A 356 32.11 10.81 -28.06
CA ARG A 356 32.13 11.43 -29.37
C ARG A 356 30.75 11.92 -29.80
N ASP A 357 29.74 11.06 -29.70
CA ASP A 357 28.36 11.39 -30.10
C ASP A 357 27.77 12.53 -29.27
N ASP A 358 28.14 12.60 -27.99
CA ASP A 358 27.75 13.70 -27.12
C ASP A 358 28.43 15.01 -27.44
N LEU A 359 29.67 14.96 -27.97
CA LEU A 359 30.49 16.12 -28.33
C LEU A 359 30.34 16.58 -29.79
N LEU A 360 29.72 15.78 -30.67
CA LEU A 360 29.46 16.15 -32.07
C LEU A 360 28.58 17.41 -32.23
N PRO A 361 27.51 17.64 -31.45
CA PRO A 361 26.69 18.85 -31.54
C PRO A 361 27.48 20.16 -31.40
N PHE A 362 28.61 20.13 -30.69
CA PHE A 362 29.46 21.29 -30.45
C PHE A 362 30.14 21.80 -31.73
N LEU A 363 30.28 20.99 -32.78
CA LEU A 363 30.77 21.42 -34.09
C LEU A 363 30.02 22.63 -34.65
N LYS A 364 28.75 22.82 -34.26
CA LYS A 364 27.94 23.98 -34.65
C LYS A 364 28.50 25.31 -34.12
N TYR A 365 29.27 25.28 -33.04
CA TYR A 365 29.73 26.47 -32.32
C TYR A 365 31.25 26.71 -32.39
N VAL A 366 32.02 25.77 -32.95
CA VAL A 366 33.49 25.74 -32.93
C VAL A 366 34.12 26.04 -34.29
#